data_AF-A0A9D5JH35-F1
#
_entry.id   AF-A0A9D5JH35-F1
#
_cell.length_a   1.000
_cell.length_b   1.000
_cell.length_c   1.000
_cell.angle_alpha   90.00
_cell.angle_beta   90.00
_cell.angle_gamma   90.00
#
_symmetry.space_group_name_H-M   'P 1'
#
loop_
_entity.id
_entity.type
_entity.pdbx_description
1 polymer ?
#
loop_
_entity_poly.entity_id
_entity_poly.type
_entity_poly.pdbx_seq_one_letter_code
_entity_poly.pdbx_strand_id
1 'polypeptide(L)'
;ADQIDSNQAFIAHVGDSRAYLLRRGELVSLTSDESLLPDLVRSGSGQTTAFRRGKLRPLLTRALGIETAQAVPPKITHYTLQAHDAMLLCTDGAYRGVALADLQAAVLQKERPEWISDRVVALGRMAGSNDNATAIFARDATLHGAPAEAPAHRQRPRRSFVALTAAVALFWAATLGLMAMWGGSSRLYLGTDGAGAVTLYAGEPASVLGVPLHLARQTYGISQADLPQAIRRELADGVPVGSAEVADSVVAKWQAHRRR
;
A
#
# COMPACT_ATOMS: atom_id res chain seq x y z
N ALA A 1 -11.45 -10.19 48.38
CA ALA A 1 -10.83 -10.37 47.06
C ALA A 1 -11.46 -11.64 46.50
N ASP A 2 -12.48 -11.50 45.66
CA ASP A 2 -13.22 -12.66 45.14
C ASP A 2 -12.32 -13.47 44.22
N GLN A 3 -12.22 -14.76 44.55
CA GLN A 3 -11.50 -15.75 43.79
C GLN A 3 -12.27 -15.97 42.48
N ILE A 4 -11.75 -15.46 41.37
CA ILE A 4 -12.31 -15.72 40.04
C ILE A 4 -12.08 -17.21 39.78
N ASP A 5 -13.15 -17.99 39.87
CA ASP A 5 -13.14 -19.41 39.54
C ASP A 5 -12.71 -19.59 38.08
N SER A 6 -11.81 -20.53 37.79
CA SER A 6 -11.05 -20.58 36.52
C SER A 6 -11.90 -20.86 35.27
N ASN A 7 -13.19 -21.08 35.45
CA ASN A 7 -14.15 -21.45 34.41
C ASN A 7 -15.32 -20.46 34.31
N GLN A 8 -15.14 -19.24 34.81
CA GLN A 8 -16.12 -18.16 34.74
C GLN A 8 -15.71 -17.12 33.68
N ALA A 9 -16.66 -16.73 32.84
CA ALA A 9 -16.52 -15.61 31.91
C ALA A 9 -17.41 -14.45 32.34
N PHE A 10 -16.81 -13.28 32.54
CA PHE A 10 -17.51 -12.03 32.81
C PHE A 10 -17.47 -11.14 31.58
N ILE A 11 -18.63 -10.67 31.13
CA ILE A 11 -18.76 -9.80 29.96
C ILE A 11 -19.33 -8.47 30.42
N ALA A 12 -18.53 -7.42 30.32
CA ALA A 12 -18.96 -6.04 30.47
C ALA A 12 -19.17 -5.44 29.08
N HIS A 13 -20.39 -5.01 28.76
CA HIS A 13 -20.75 -4.55 27.42
C HIS A 13 -21.44 -3.18 27.45
N VAL A 14 -21.04 -2.33 26.50
CA VAL A 14 -21.64 -1.03 26.18
C VAL A 14 -21.60 -0.87 24.65
N GLY A 15 -22.71 -0.48 24.02
CA GLY A 15 -22.79 -0.21 22.58
C GLY A 15 -23.42 -1.36 21.78
N ASP A 16 -22.92 -1.57 20.55
CA ASP A 16 -23.47 -2.54 19.58
C ASP A 16 -22.46 -3.61 19.12
N SER A 17 -21.26 -3.65 19.72
CA SER A 17 -20.37 -4.81 19.54
C SER A 17 -20.99 -6.07 20.13
N ARG A 18 -20.69 -7.24 19.56
CA ARG A 18 -21.31 -8.50 19.98
C ARG A 18 -20.34 -9.47 20.60
N ALA A 19 -20.83 -10.21 21.59
CA ALA A 19 -20.17 -11.40 22.11
C ALA A 19 -21.08 -12.62 21.89
N TYR A 20 -20.47 -13.74 21.51
CA TYR A 20 -21.14 -15.01 21.26
C TYR A 20 -20.47 -16.14 22.04
N LEU A 21 -21.26 -17.12 22.46
CA LEU A 21 -20.80 -18.40 23.00
C LEU A 21 -21.01 -19.48 21.95
N LEU A 22 -19.94 -20.20 21.62
CA LEU A 22 -20.00 -21.45 20.89
C LEU A 22 -20.01 -22.59 21.89
N ARG A 23 -21.13 -23.32 21.98
CA ARG A 23 -21.28 -24.48 22.86
C ARG A 23 -21.95 -25.62 22.10
N ARG A 24 -21.34 -26.81 22.13
CA ARG A 24 -21.86 -28.02 21.47
C ARG A 24 -22.21 -27.81 19.98
N GLY A 25 -21.44 -26.94 19.31
CA GLY A 25 -21.60 -26.65 17.90
C GLY A 25 -22.57 -25.51 17.56
N GLU A 26 -23.26 -24.95 18.55
CA GLU A 26 -24.21 -23.85 18.37
C GLU A 26 -23.61 -22.51 18.81
N LEU A 27 -23.78 -21.50 17.96
CA LEU A 27 -23.31 -20.14 18.23
C LEU A 27 -24.47 -19.25 18.72
N VAL A 28 -24.41 -18.84 19.99
CA VAL A 28 -25.49 -18.05 20.64
C VAL A 28 -24.98 -16.67 21.02
N SER A 29 -25.76 -15.63 20.70
CA SER A 29 -25.43 -14.24 21.10
C SER A 29 -25.62 -14.05 22.60
N LEU A 30 -24.61 -13.51 23.26
CA LEU A 30 -24.61 -13.20 24.70
C LEU A 30 -24.96 -11.74 24.96
N THR A 31 -24.70 -10.86 24.00
CA THR A 31 -25.11 -9.46 24.05
C THR A 31 -26.35 -9.22 23.21
N SER A 32 -27.05 -8.14 23.55
CA SER A 32 -28.26 -7.65 22.89
C SER A 32 -28.01 -6.20 22.49
N ASP A 33 -28.20 -5.86 21.22
CA ASP A 33 -27.88 -4.52 20.69
C ASP A 33 -28.61 -3.42 21.47
N GLU A 34 -27.86 -2.52 22.10
CA GLU A 34 -28.41 -1.28 22.68
C GLU A 34 -28.40 -0.20 21.59
N SER A 35 -29.36 -0.26 20.67
CA SER A 35 -29.62 0.79 19.67
C SER A 35 -30.99 1.42 19.90
N LEU A 36 -31.22 2.69 19.52
CA LEU A 36 -32.55 3.33 19.64
C LEU A 36 -33.62 2.70 18.74
N LEU A 37 -33.26 1.76 17.86
CA LEU A 37 -34.18 1.20 16.87
C LEU A 37 -35.40 0.50 17.49
N PRO A 38 -35.24 -0.41 18.48
CA PRO A 38 -36.37 -1.09 19.11
C PRO A 38 -37.33 -0.10 19.77
N ASP A 39 -36.82 0.96 20.41
CA ASP A 39 -37.65 1.98 21.06
C ASP A 39 -38.36 2.92 20.07
N LEU A 40 -37.70 3.28 18.96
CA LEU A 40 -38.30 4.06 17.87
C LEU A 40 -39.35 3.27 17.06
N VAL A 41 -39.16 1.95 16.94
CA VAL A 41 -40.14 1.02 16.35
C VAL A 41 -41.34 0.86 17.29
N ARG A 42 -41.11 0.74 18.61
CA ARG A 42 -42.16 0.56 19.62
C ARG A 42 -43.01 1.82 19.85
N SER A 43 -42.43 3.00 19.62
CA SER A 43 -43.12 4.30 19.70
C SER A 43 -43.90 4.69 18.43
N GLY A 44 -43.91 3.84 17.39
CA GLY A 44 -44.69 4.09 16.17
C GLY A 44 -44.16 5.23 15.29
N SER A 45 -42.90 5.65 15.48
CA SER A 45 -42.34 6.75 14.69
C SER A 45 -42.13 6.32 13.23
N GLY A 46 -42.56 7.16 12.27
CA GLY A 46 -42.46 6.92 10.81
C GLY A 46 -41.03 6.76 10.26
N GLN A 47 -40.01 6.83 11.12
CA GLN A 47 -38.60 6.62 10.79
C GLN A 47 -38.27 5.15 10.46
N THR A 48 -39.14 4.20 10.82
CA THR A 48 -39.00 2.76 10.54
C THR A 48 -38.79 2.44 9.06
N THR A 49 -39.45 3.17 8.16
CA THR A 49 -39.33 2.94 6.71
C THR A 49 -38.02 3.46 6.12
N ALA A 50 -37.39 4.46 6.75
CA ALA A 50 -36.10 5.03 6.34
C ALA A 50 -34.91 4.17 6.80
N PHE A 51 -35.00 3.58 8.00
CA PHE A 51 -34.02 2.60 8.51
C PHE A 51 -33.99 1.31 7.68
N ARG A 52 -35.16 0.76 7.31
CA ARG A 52 -35.24 -0.43 6.42
C ARG A 52 -34.62 -0.21 5.05
N ARG A 53 -34.57 1.03 4.57
CA ARG A 53 -33.96 1.40 3.27
C ARG A 53 -32.48 1.80 3.38
N GLY A 54 -31.84 1.58 4.53
CA GLY A 54 -30.41 1.86 4.73
C GLY A 54 -30.05 3.35 4.74
N LYS A 55 -31.03 4.27 4.81
CA LYS A 55 -30.78 5.72 4.78
C LYS A 55 -30.31 6.31 6.11
N LEU A 56 -30.53 5.61 7.22
CA LEU A 56 -30.16 6.05 8.57
C LEU A 56 -29.35 4.95 9.27
N ARG A 57 -28.20 5.30 9.85
CA ARG A 57 -27.44 4.42 10.75
C ARG A 57 -28.15 4.38 12.11
N PRO A 58 -28.28 3.21 12.78
CA PRO A 58 -28.83 3.15 14.13
C PRO A 58 -28.09 4.14 15.04
N LEU A 59 -28.81 5.08 15.62
CA LEU A 59 -28.23 6.00 16.58
C LEU A 59 -27.94 5.19 17.86
N LEU A 60 -26.67 5.12 18.25
CA LEU A 60 -26.23 4.47 19.48
C LEU A 60 -26.83 5.22 20.67
N THR A 61 -27.57 4.51 21.53
CA THR A 61 -28.11 5.08 22.77
C THR A 61 -27.04 5.31 23.82
N ARG A 62 -25.99 4.48 23.80
CA ARG A 62 -25.02 4.37 24.90
C ARG A 62 -23.64 4.07 24.31
N ALA A 63 -22.74 5.04 24.43
CA ALA A 63 -21.32 4.88 24.13
C ALA A 63 -20.49 5.55 25.23
N LEU A 64 -19.28 5.05 25.46
CA LEU A 64 -18.36 5.65 26.41
C LEU A 64 -17.89 7.02 25.87
N GLY A 65 -17.87 8.04 26.74
CA GLY A 65 -17.36 9.37 26.39
C GLY A 65 -18.36 10.31 25.72
N ILE A 66 -19.63 9.94 25.59
CA ILE A 66 -20.68 10.93 25.32
C ILE A 66 -20.84 11.74 26.61
N GLU A 67 -20.78 13.07 26.53
CA GLU A 67 -21.12 13.98 27.63
C GLU A 67 -22.62 13.89 27.96
N THR A 68 -23.03 12.77 28.53
CA THR A 68 -24.29 12.67 29.26
C THR A 68 -24.00 12.95 30.72
N ALA A 69 -24.88 13.71 31.40
CA ALA A 69 -24.77 14.06 32.82
C ALA A 69 -24.74 12.85 33.79
N GLN A 70 -24.78 11.63 33.26
CA GLN A 70 -24.86 10.39 34.00
C GLN A 70 -23.87 9.38 33.38
N ALA A 71 -23.05 8.76 34.23
CA ALA A 71 -22.19 7.66 33.81
C ALA A 71 -23.07 6.56 33.19
N VAL A 72 -22.63 6.00 32.05
CA VAL A 72 -23.28 4.87 31.40
C VAL A 72 -22.74 3.59 32.04
N PRO A 73 -23.47 2.95 32.99
CA PRO A 73 -22.97 1.71 33.59
C PRO A 73 -22.96 0.59 32.55
N PRO A 74 -21.88 -0.20 32.44
CA PRO A 74 -21.83 -1.35 31.56
C PRO A 74 -22.86 -2.39 32.01
N LYS A 75 -23.46 -3.08 31.04
CA LYS A 75 -24.22 -4.31 31.32
C LYS A 75 -23.20 -5.41 31.58
N ILE A 76 -23.20 -5.94 32.80
CA ILE A 76 -22.31 -7.03 33.21
C ILE A 76 -23.12 -8.32 33.26
N THR A 77 -22.70 -9.31 32.50
CA THR A 77 -23.24 -10.68 32.55
C THR A 77 -22.11 -11.66 32.89
N HIS A 78 -22.46 -12.78 33.54
CA HIS A 78 -21.52 -13.84 33.87
C HIS A 78 -22.01 -15.16 33.31
N TYR A 79 -21.07 -16.02 32.89
CA TYR A 79 -21.34 -17.33 32.34
C TYR A 79 -20.34 -18.34 32.87
N THR A 80 -20.84 -19.49 33.32
CA THR A 80 -20.00 -20.66 33.59
C THR A 80 -19.68 -21.34 32.27
N LEU A 81 -18.40 -21.35 31.89
CA LEU A 81 -17.91 -22.03 30.69
C LEU A 81 -17.92 -23.55 30.91
N GLN A 82 -17.94 -24.31 29.82
CA GLN A 82 -17.80 -25.77 29.81
C GLN A 82 -16.56 -26.13 28.99
N ALA A 83 -16.07 -27.35 29.19
CA ALA A 83 -15.04 -27.90 28.32
C ALA A 83 -15.48 -27.80 26.86
N HIS A 84 -14.56 -27.35 25.99
CA HIS A 84 -14.79 -27.10 24.57
C HIS A 84 -15.69 -25.92 24.21
N ASP A 85 -16.07 -25.08 25.17
CA ASP A 85 -16.67 -23.80 24.83
C ASP A 85 -15.64 -22.88 24.15
N ALA A 86 -16.13 -22.04 23.26
CA ALA A 86 -15.38 -20.94 22.68
C ALA A 86 -16.20 -19.66 22.67
N MET A 87 -15.52 -18.53 22.63
CA MET A 87 -16.14 -17.21 22.57
C MET A 87 -15.70 -16.46 21.32
N LEU A 88 -16.65 -15.78 20.70
CA LEU A 88 -16.40 -14.84 19.60
C LEU A 88 -16.85 -13.45 20.04
N LEU A 89 -15.94 -12.48 20.00
CA LEU A 89 -16.27 -11.06 20.16
C LEU A 89 -16.03 -10.36 18.83
N CYS A 90 -16.94 -9.50 18.39
CA CYS A 90 -16.78 -8.80 17.13
C CYS A 90 -17.51 -7.45 17.09
N THR A 91 -16.97 -6.52 16.30
CA THR A 91 -17.63 -5.24 16.00
C THR A 91 -18.70 -5.42 14.93
N ASP A 92 -19.58 -4.44 14.78
CA ASP A 92 -20.66 -4.46 13.79
C ASP A 92 -20.17 -4.58 12.35
N GLY A 93 -19.02 -3.99 12.02
CA GLY A 93 -18.38 -4.17 10.73
C GLY A 93 -18.09 -5.62 10.35
N ALA A 94 -18.02 -6.54 11.33
CA ALA A 94 -17.75 -7.96 11.11
C ALA A 94 -19.01 -8.85 11.08
N TYR A 95 -20.09 -8.49 11.78
CA TYR A 95 -21.32 -9.32 11.83
C TYR A 95 -22.49 -8.74 11.05
N ARG A 96 -22.53 -7.41 10.82
CA ARG A 96 -23.68 -6.75 10.20
C ARG A 96 -23.77 -7.17 8.73
N GLY A 97 -24.90 -7.76 8.35
CA GLY A 97 -25.12 -8.31 7.00
C GLY A 97 -24.62 -9.74 6.80
N VAL A 98 -23.99 -10.36 7.80
CA VAL A 98 -23.57 -11.76 7.77
C VAL A 98 -24.65 -12.63 8.43
N ALA A 99 -25.02 -13.74 7.82
CA ALA A 99 -25.97 -14.67 8.44
C ALA A 99 -25.33 -15.37 9.64
N LEU A 100 -26.11 -15.62 10.70
CA LEU A 100 -25.61 -16.31 11.90
C LEU A 100 -25.05 -17.71 11.57
N ALA A 101 -25.66 -18.39 10.60
CA ALA A 101 -25.18 -19.68 10.11
C ALA A 101 -23.77 -19.60 9.49
N ASP A 102 -23.45 -18.51 8.79
CA ASP A 102 -22.12 -18.32 8.18
C ASP A 102 -21.07 -18.02 9.26
N LEU A 103 -21.43 -17.21 10.27
CA LEU A 103 -20.58 -16.98 11.45
C LEU A 103 -20.33 -18.29 12.20
N GLN A 104 -21.37 -19.10 12.42
CA GLN A 104 -21.26 -20.40 13.06
C GLN A 104 -20.35 -21.33 12.25
N ALA A 105 -20.55 -21.43 10.93
CA ALA A 105 -19.72 -22.24 10.05
C ALA A 105 -18.25 -21.82 10.06
N ALA A 106 -17.97 -20.52 10.20
CA ALA A 106 -16.61 -19.99 10.32
C ALA A 106 -15.94 -20.38 11.64
N VAL A 107 -16.64 -20.31 12.76
CA VAL A 107 -16.05 -20.63 14.08
C VAL A 107 -15.98 -22.13 14.38
N LEU A 108 -16.75 -22.96 13.68
CA LEU A 108 -16.70 -24.42 13.79
C LEU A 108 -15.47 -25.06 13.14
N GLN A 109 -14.69 -24.29 12.39
CA GLN A 109 -13.48 -24.79 11.75
C GLN A 109 -12.44 -25.21 12.79
N LYS A 110 -11.80 -26.36 12.58
CA LYS A 110 -10.67 -26.84 13.40
C LYS A 110 -9.36 -26.15 13.00
N GLU A 111 -9.40 -24.84 12.91
CA GLU A 111 -8.28 -23.97 12.54
C GLU A 111 -7.78 -23.20 13.75
N ARG A 112 -6.67 -22.48 13.59
CA ARG A 112 -6.13 -21.62 14.64
C ARG A 112 -7.07 -20.46 14.94
N PRO A 113 -7.15 -19.98 16.20
CA PRO A 113 -8.04 -18.87 16.55
C PRO A 113 -7.84 -17.61 15.71
N GLU A 114 -6.60 -17.31 15.31
CA GLU A 114 -6.29 -16.13 14.49
C GLU A 114 -6.93 -16.22 13.10
N TRP A 115 -6.93 -17.41 12.50
CA TRP A 115 -7.53 -17.65 11.18
C TRP A 115 -9.05 -17.60 11.24
N ILE A 116 -9.64 -18.04 12.35
CA ILE A 116 -11.08 -17.93 12.60
C ILE A 116 -11.46 -16.44 12.71
N SER A 117 -10.69 -15.63 13.47
CA SER A 117 -10.88 -14.18 13.52
C SER A 117 -10.79 -13.53 12.14
N ASP A 118 -9.77 -13.85 11.35
CA ASP A 118 -9.59 -13.33 9.99
C ASP A 118 -10.77 -13.70 9.06
N ARG A 119 -11.28 -14.93 9.20
CA ARG A 119 -12.46 -15.42 8.46
C ARG A 119 -13.70 -14.60 8.80
N VAL A 120 -13.95 -14.34 10.08
CA VAL A 120 -15.10 -13.54 10.53
C VAL A 120 -15.02 -12.11 9.98
N VAL A 121 -13.83 -11.50 10.00
CA VAL A 121 -13.61 -10.18 9.38
C VAL A 121 -13.85 -10.22 7.86
N ALA A 122 -13.41 -11.29 7.18
CA ALA A 122 -13.61 -11.46 5.75
C ALA A 122 -15.10 -11.62 5.39
N LEU A 123 -15.88 -12.35 6.19
CA LEU A 123 -17.33 -12.48 6.00
C LEU A 123 -18.03 -11.11 6.03
N GLY A 124 -17.72 -10.27 7.03
CA GLY A 124 -18.28 -8.92 7.09
C GLY A 124 -17.98 -8.08 5.84
N ARG A 125 -16.74 -8.15 5.35
CA ARG A 125 -16.35 -7.46 4.10
C ARG A 125 -17.08 -8.00 2.88
N MET A 126 -17.22 -9.32 2.77
CA MET A 126 -17.95 -9.97 1.67
C MET A 126 -19.44 -9.62 1.68
N ALA A 127 -20.02 -9.37 2.85
CA ALA A 127 -21.39 -8.89 3.02
C ALA A 127 -21.57 -7.39 2.65
N GLY A 128 -20.50 -6.71 2.21
CA GLY A 128 -20.55 -5.30 1.81
C GLY A 128 -20.37 -4.30 2.95
N SER A 129 -19.82 -4.73 4.09
CA SER A 129 -19.48 -3.82 5.19
C SER A 129 -18.40 -2.83 4.77
N ASN A 130 -18.72 -1.53 4.89
CA ASN A 130 -17.79 -0.41 4.69
C ASN A 130 -17.25 0.14 6.01
N ASP A 131 -17.45 -0.58 7.13
CA ASP A 131 -17.01 -0.16 8.46
C ASP A 131 -15.74 -0.89 8.92
N ASN A 132 -15.17 -0.41 10.01
CA ASN A 132 -14.04 -1.07 10.67
C ASN A 132 -14.52 -2.40 11.29
N ALA A 133 -13.99 -3.50 10.75
CA ALA A 133 -14.31 -4.86 11.20
C ALA A 133 -13.19 -5.41 12.10
N THR A 134 -13.54 -5.78 13.34
CA THR A 134 -12.65 -6.44 14.31
C THR A 134 -13.33 -7.70 14.85
N ALA A 135 -12.57 -8.79 15.00
CA ALA A 135 -13.05 -10.03 15.59
C ALA A 135 -11.98 -10.71 16.46
N ILE A 136 -12.37 -11.22 17.62
CA ILE A 136 -11.55 -11.96 18.56
C ILE A 136 -12.21 -13.30 18.82
N PHE A 137 -11.51 -14.39 18.53
CA PHE A 137 -11.95 -15.73 18.85
C PHE A 137 -11.06 -16.34 19.94
N ALA A 138 -11.66 -16.84 21.00
CA ALA A 138 -10.97 -17.42 22.15
C ALA A 138 -11.55 -18.79 22.51
N ARG A 139 -10.69 -19.75 22.82
CA ARG A 139 -11.05 -21.09 23.32
C ARG A 139 -9.91 -21.64 24.16
N ASP A 140 -10.20 -22.65 24.97
CA ASP A 140 -9.18 -23.31 25.79
C ASP A 140 -8.09 -23.97 24.92
N ALA A 141 -6.84 -23.53 25.08
CA ALA A 141 -5.70 -24.04 24.33
C ALA A 141 -5.34 -25.49 24.71
N THR A 142 -5.64 -25.91 25.95
CA THR A 142 -5.30 -27.25 26.45
C THR A 142 -6.21 -28.32 25.86
N LEU A 143 -7.48 -27.99 25.62
CA LEU A 143 -8.50 -28.90 25.09
C LEU A 143 -8.50 -28.99 23.56
N HIS A 144 -7.89 -28.02 22.87
CA HIS A 144 -7.92 -27.92 21.41
C HIS A 144 -6.54 -28.08 20.75
N GLY A 145 -5.55 -28.54 21.52
CA GLY A 145 -4.16 -28.70 21.09
C GLY A 145 -3.40 -27.39 21.15
N ALA A 146 -2.16 -27.44 21.66
CA ALA A 146 -1.28 -26.28 21.68
C ALA A 146 -1.19 -25.68 20.25
N PRO A 147 -1.32 -24.36 20.10
CA PRO A 147 -1.17 -23.76 18.78
C PRO A 147 0.22 -24.14 18.26
N ALA A 148 0.26 -24.78 17.09
CA ALA A 148 1.48 -24.80 16.28
C ALA A 148 1.99 -23.35 16.28
N GLU A 149 3.24 -23.13 16.66
CA GLU A 149 3.93 -21.84 16.81
C GLU A 149 3.19 -20.64 16.18
N ALA A 150 2.82 -19.64 16.99
CA ALA A 150 2.12 -18.41 16.57
C ALA A 150 2.71 -17.90 15.24
N PRO A 151 1.93 -17.78 14.14
CA PRO A 151 2.49 -17.20 12.94
C PRO A 151 2.67 -15.74 13.30
N ALA A 152 3.89 -15.20 13.14
CA ALA A 152 4.10 -13.76 13.26
C ALA A 152 2.95 -13.04 12.55
N HIS A 153 2.18 -12.22 13.29
CA HIS A 153 1.03 -11.49 12.77
C HIS A 153 1.43 -10.93 11.41
N ARG A 154 0.87 -11.51 10.33
CA ARG A 154 1.19 -11.08 8.96
C ARG A 154 0.57 -9.70 8.79
N GLN A 155 1.27 -8.69 9.28
CA GLN A 155 1.17 -7.35 8.73
C GLN A 155 1.33 -7.55 7.22
N ARG A 156 0.29 -7.19 6.45
CA ARG A 156 0.34 -7.26 4.98
C ARG A 156 1.71 -6.73 4.54
N PRO A 157 2.47 -7.49 3.74
CA PRO A 157 3.86 -7.14 3.52
C PRO A 157 3.88 -5.77 2.86
N ARG A 158 4.65 -4.83 3.43
CA ARG A 158 4.96 -3.49 2.87
C ARG A 158 5.56 -3.55 1.45
N ARG A 159 5.72 -4.74 0.87
CA ARG A 159 6.25 -5.02 -0.47
C ARG A 159 5.44 -4.36 -1.58
N SER A 160 4.12 -4.22 -1.47
CA SER A 160 3.34 -3.46 -2.48
C SER A 160 3.70 -1.98 -2.48
N PHE A 161 3.96 -1.40 -1.31
CA PHE A 161 4.38 0.00 -1.19
C PHE A 161 5.83 0.20 -1.67
N VAL A 162 6.75 -0.72 -1.32
CA VAL A 162 8.15 -0.67 -1.78
C VAL A 162 8.27 -0.85 -3.29
N ALA A 163 7.51 -1.78 -3.87
CA ALA A 163 7.48 -1.99 -5.32
C ALA A 163 6.92 -0.77 -6.07
N LEU A 164 5.87 -0.14 -5.52
CA LEU A 164 5.32 1.09 -6.08
C LEU A 164 6.32 2.25 -6.01
N THR A 165 7.01 2.43 -4.87
CA THR A 165 8.05 3.46 -4.75
C THR A 165 9.22 3.25 -5.71
N ALA A 166 9.64 1.99 -5.91
CA ALA A 166 10.71 1.66 -6.85
C ALA A 166 10.27 1.91 -8.31
N ALA A 167 9.04 1.55 -8.67
CA ALA A 167 8.50 1.81 -10.00
C ALA A 167 8.38 3.30 -10.31
N VAL A 168 7.94 4.12 -9.35
CA VAL A 168 7.87 5.57 -9.49
C VAL A 168 9.26 6.20 -9.64
N ALA A 169 10.25 5.73 -8.87
CA ALA A 169 11.63 6.21 -9.00
C ALA A 169 12.23 5.87 -10.38
N LEU A 170 12.00 4.65 -10.88
CA LEU A 170 12.43 4.22 -12.21
C LEU A 170 11.75 5.04 -13.33
N PHE A 171 10.46 5.34 -13.18
CA PHE A 171 9.73 6.19 -14.13
C PHE A 171 10.36 7.59 -14.22
N TRP A 172 10.63 8.24 -13.08
CA TRP A 172 11.26 9.57 -13.07
C TRP A 172 12.70 9.57 -13.58
N ALA A 173 13.48 8.51 -13.32
CA ALA A 173 14.81 8.36 -13.88
C ALA A 173 14.77 8.21 -15.42
N ALA A 174 13.82 7.43 -15.95
CA ALA A 174 13.64 7.26 -17.38
C ALA A 174 13.17 8.56 -18.07
N THR A 175 12.24 9.30 -17.46
CA THR A 175 11.78 10.58 -18.02
C THR A 175 12.88 11.65 -18.03
N LEU A 176 13.70 11.73 -16.96
CA LEU A 176 14.89 12.59 -16.93
C LEU A 176 15.91 12.20 -18.01
N GLY A 177 16.16 10.89 -18.20
CA GLY A 177 17.03 10.39 -19.26
C GLY A 177 16.53 10.76 -20.65
N LEU A 178 15.23 10.57 -20.93
CA LEU A 178 14.58 10.93 -22.20
C LEU A 178 14.63 12.44 -22.46
N MET A 179 14.39 13.28 -21.45
CA MET A 179 14.50 14.74 -21.58
C MET A 179 15.94 15.19 -21.90
N ALA A 180 16.94 14.59 -21.25
CA ALA A 180 18.34 14.88 -21.54
C ALA A 180 18.73 14.48 -22.97
N MET A 181 18.24 13.33 -23.45
CA MET A 181 18.50 12.88 -24.83
C MET A 181 17.83 13.77 -25.88
N TRP A 182 16.58 14.19 -25.68
CA TRP A 182 15.88 15.10 -26.62
C TRP A 182 16.45 16.51 -26.62
N GLY A 183 16.96 17.00 -25.49
CA GLY A 183 17.56 18.33 -25.39
C GLY A 183 18.95 18.45 -26.03
N GLY A 184 19.73 17.36 -26.05
CA GLY A 184 21.12 17.36 -26.54
C GLY A 184 21.30 17.09 -28.03
N SER A 185 20.32 16.50 -28.72
CA SER A 185 20.47 16.06 -30.12
C SER A 185 20.56 17.19 -31.17
N SER A 186 20.36 18.44 -30.78
CA SER A 186 20.49 19.60 -31.68
C SER A 186 21.89 20.19 -31.73
N ARG A 187 22.81 19.78 -30.84
CA ARG A 187 24.16 20.33 -30.79
C ARG A 187 25.10 19.52 -31.67
N LEU A 188 25.83 20.22 -32.54
CA LEU A 188 26.93 19.67 -33.31
C LEU A 188 28.23 20.25 -32.78
N TYR A 189 29.27 19.43 -32.71
CA TYR A 189 30.60 19.91 -32.35
C TYR A 189 31.70 19.13 -33.09
N LEU A 190 32.85 19.77 -33.30
CA LEU A 190 34.06 19.13 -33.79
C LEU A 190 34.90 18.66 -32.61
N GLY A 191 35.19 17.37 -32.58
CA GLY A 191 36.07 16.75 -31.58
C GLY A 191 37.11 15.87 -32.24
N THR A 192 37.78 15.05 -31.44
CA THR A 192 38.74 14.05 -31.92
C THR A 192 38.26 12.66 -31.55
N ASP A 193 38.40 11.72 -32.48
CA ASP A 193 38.10 10.32 -32.21
C ASP A 193 39.23 9.63 -31.44
N GLY A 194 39.02 8.37 -31.05
CA GLY A 194 40.04 7.57 -30.35
C GLY A 194 41.32 7.32 -31.17
N ALA A 195 41.30 7.56 -32.48
CA ALA A 195 42.46 7.50 -33.36
C ALA A 195 43.12 8.88 -33.57
N GLY A 196 42.55 9.94 -33.00
CA GLY A 196 43.02 11.32 -33.13
C GLY A 196 42.64 12.00 -34.44
N ALA A 197 41.67 11.47 -35.19
CA ALA A 197 41.12 12.14 -36.37
C ALA A 197 40.02 13.13 -35.97
N VAL A 198 39.99 14.29 -36.64
CA VAL A 198 38.96 15.31 -36.42
C VAL A 198 37.61 14.75 -36.88
N THR A 199 36.63 14.67 -35.99
CA THR A 199 35.32 14.09 -36.26
C THR A 199 34.20 15.03 -35.85
N LEU A 200 33.18 15.17 -36.70
CA LEU A 200 31.94 15.85 -36.40
C LEU A 200 31.04 14.94 -35.59
N TYR A 201 30.66 15.40 -34.41
CA TYR A 201 29.77 14.70 -33.48
C TYR A 201 28.42 15.42 -33.37
N ALA A 202 27.35 14.64 -33.22
CA ALA A 202 26.02 15.14 -32.88
C ALA A 202 25.67 14.67 -31.45
N GLY A 203 25.40 15.62 -30.55
CA GLY A 203 25.10 15.38 -29.15
C GLY A 203 25.98 16.17 -28.19
N GLU A 204 26.04 15.73 -26.93
CA GLU A 204 26.86 16.36 -25.89
C GLU A 204 28.27 15.76 -25.84
N PRO A 205 29.32 16.58 -25.62
CA PRO A 205 30.69 16.12 -25.38
C PRO A 205 30.83 15.51 -23.97
N ALA A 206 29.94 14.56 -23.63
CA ALA A 206 29.90 13.87 -22.34
C ALA A 206 29.54 12.40 -22.53
N SER A 207 29.77 11.61 -21.48
CA SER A 207 29.30 10.23 -21.38
C SER A 207 28.58 10.02 -20.06
N VAL A 208 27.53 9.20 -20.08
CA VAL A 208 26.81 8.79 -18.88
C VAL A 208 26.96 7.28 -18.76
N LEU A 209 27.50 6.83 -17.64
CA LEU A 209 27.75 5.39 -17.37
C LEU A 209 28.56 4.69 -18.47
N GLY A 210 29.51 5.40 -19.08
CA GLY A 210 30.35 4.87 -20.16
C GLY A 210 29.67 4.81 -21.53
N VAL A 211 28.42 5.24 -21.64
CA VAL A 211 27.73 5.41 -22.93
C VAL A 211 27.97 6.84 -23.42
N PRO A 212 28.60 7.04 -24.59
CA PRO A 212 28.79 8.38 -25.14
C PRO A 212 27.43 9.00 -25.49
N LEU A 213 27.21 10.24 -25.09
CA LEU A 213 26.01 11.01 -25.43
C LEU A 213 26.14 11.74 -26.77
N HIS A 214 27.06 11.28 -27.62
CA HIS A 214 27.30 11.80 -28.94
C HIS A 214 27.46 10.66 -29.95
N LEU A 215 27.04 10.93 -31.18
CA LEU A 215 27.18 10.03 -32.32
C LEU A 215 28.13 10.66 -33.33
N ALA A 216 29.13 9.90 -33.79
CA ALA A 216 30.00 10.32 -34.89
C ALA A 216 29.16 10.42 -36.16
N ARG A 217 29.09 11.61 -36.74
CA ARG A 217 28.34 11.88 -37.97
C ARG A 217 29.23 11.81 -39.20
N GLN A 218 30.44 12.35 -39.10
CA GLN A 218 31.40 12.40 -40.20
C GLN A 218 32.82 12.56 -39.67
N THR A 219 33.74 11.71 -40.12
CA THR A 219 35.16 11.82 -39.79
C THR A 219 35.89 12.51 -40.93
N TYR A 220 36.65 13.55 -40.60
CA TYR A 220 37.54 14.22 -41.52
C TYR A 220 38.92 13.53 -41.46
N GLY A 221 39.52 13.27 -42.62
CA GLY A 221 40.84 12.62 -42.72
C GLY A 221 42.02 13.47 -42.24
N ILE A 222 41.82 14.36 -41.27
CA ILE A 222 42.84 15.23 -40.67
C ILE A 222 43.17 14.67 -39.29
N SER A 223 44.44 14.38 -39.06
CA SER A 223 44.91 14.04 -37.71
C SER A 223 45.09 15.31 -36.88
N GLN A 224 44.67 15.26 -35.61
CA GLN A 224 44.93 16.32 -34.64
C GLN A 224 46.43 16.63 -34.50
N ALA A 225 47.30 15.64 -34.74
CA ALA A 225 48.75 15.82 -34.65
C ALA A 225 49.29 16.82 -35.68
N ASP A 226 48.58 16.96 -36.81
CA ASP A 226 48.92 17.89 -37.88
C ASP A 226 48.41 19.32 -37.63
N LEU A 227 47.70 19.55 -36.52
CA LEU A 227 47.08 20.84 -36.20
C LEU A 227 47.90 21.66 -35.19
N PRO A 228 47.91 23.01 -35.31
CA PRO A 228 48.48 23.92 -34.32
C PRO A 228 48.00 23.63 -32.90
N GLN A 229 48.86 23.85 -31.90
CA GLN A 229 48.56 23.53 -30.49
C GLN A 229 47.31 24.27 -29.96
N ALA A 230 47.03 25.47 -30.46
CA ALA A 230 45.82 26.22 -30.11
C ALA A 230 44.55 25.47 -30.53
N ILE A 231 44.49 24.99 -31.78
CA ILE A 231 43.34 24.25 -32.33
C ILE A 231 43.20 22.89 -31.65
N ARG A 232 44.32 22.22 -31.32
CA ARG A 232 44.29 20.96 -30.56
C ARG A 232 43.62 21.10 -29.19
N ARG A 233 43.86 22.20 -28.49
CA ARG A 233 43.20 22.48 -27.19
C ARG A 233 41.71 22.74 -27.39
N GLU A 234 41.36 23.51 -28.41
CA GLU A 234 39.95 23.80 -28.76
C GLU A 234 39.17 22.52 -29.13
N LEU A 235 39.79 21.61 -29.87
CA LEU A 235 39.21 20.32 -30.24
C LEU A 235 39.08 19.35 -29.05
N ALA A 236 39.92 19.49 -28.03
CA ALA A 236 39.80 18.70 -26.80
C ALA A 236 38.59 19.12 -25.96
N ASP A 237 38.25 20.41 -25.98
CA ASP A 237 37.08 20.97 -25.29
C ASP A 237 35.78 20.81 -26.10
N GLY A 238 35.89 20.48 -27.39
CA GLY A 238 34.77 20.31 -28.32
C GLY A 238 34.31 21.65 -28.90
N VAL A 239 34.60 21.88 -30.20
CA VAL A 239 34.28 23.14 -30.86
C VAL A 239 32.83 23.14 -31.33
N PRO A 240 31.91 23.94 -30.75
CA PRO A 240 30.52 23.93 -31.15
C PRO A 240 30.34 24.49 -32.57
N VAL A 241 29.58 23.79 -33.40
CA VAL A 241 29.25 24.20 -34.77
C VAL A 241 27.73 24.20 -34.97
N GLY A 242 27.20 25.22 -35.65
CA GLY A 242 25.75 25.35 -35.86
C GLY A 242 25.19 24.39 -36.91
N SER A 243 26.01 23.91 -37.84
CA SER A 243 25.61 22.99 -38.92
C SER A 243 26.81 22.20 -39.47
N ALA A 244 26.53 21.16 -40.25
CA ALA A 244 27.57 20.40 -40.96
C ALA A 244 28.34 21.27 -41.98
N GLU A 245 27.67 22.21 -42.64
CA GLU A 245 28.30 23.13 -43.61
C GLU A 245 29.29 24.07 -42.91
N VAL A 246 28.97 24.54 -41.70
CA VAL A 246 29.88 25.34 -40.89
C VAL A 246 31.10 24.50 -40.50
N ALA A 247 30.89 23.23 -40.11
CA ALA A 247 31.98 22.31 -39.79
C ALA A 247 32.92 22.12 -40.99
N ASP A 248 32.38 21.86 -42.18
CA ASP A 248 33.15 21.72 -43.42
C ASP A 248 33.97 22.98 -43.73
N SER A 249 33.39 24.18 -43.52
CA SER A 249 34.09 25.44 -43.74
C SER A 249 35.25 25.68 -42.76
N VAL A 250 35.08 25.27 -41.50
CA VAL A 250 36.11 25.38 -40.45
C VAL A 250 37.25 24.41 -40.74
N VAL A 251 36.90 23.17 -41.09
CA VAL A 251 37.87 22.12 -41.45
C VAL A 251 38.65 22.53 -42.72
N ALA A 252 37.97 23.08 -43.73
CA ALA A 252 38.61 23.59 -44.94
C ALA A 252 39.62 24.72 -44.66
N LYS A 253 39.33 25.62 -43.71
CA LYS A 253 40.27 26.66 -43.27
C LYS A 253 41.53 26.06 -42.63
N TRP A 254 41.38 25.03 -41.79
CA TRP A 254 42.52 24.34 -41.18
C TRP A 254 43.38 23.59 -42.21
N GLN A 255 42.75 22.97 -43.22
CA GLN A 255 43.48 22.34 -44.33
C GLN A 255 44.25 23.35 -45.18
N ALA A 256 43.66 24.53 -45.43
CA ALA A 256 44.33 25.59 -46.19
C ALA A 256 45.56 26.14 -45.46
N HIS A 257 45.52 26.21 -44.13
CA HIS A 257 46.65 26.66 -43.30
C HIS A 257 47.81 25.65 -43.28
N ARG A 258 47.54 24.36 -43.53
CA ARG A 258 48.56 23.30 -43.61
C ARG A 258 49.37 23.32 -44.92
N ARG A 259 48.84 23.94 -45.99
CA ARG A 259 49.48 23.99 -47.32
C ARG A 259 50.38 25.21 -47.54
N ARG A 260 50.56 26.06 -46.53
CA ARG A 260 51.51 27.18 -46.52
C ARG A 260 52.64 26.87 -45.56
#